data_AF-A0A530M1Z6-F1
#
_entry.id   AF-A0A530M1Z6-F1
#
_cell.length_a   1.000
_cell.length_b   1.000
_cell.length_c   1.000
_cell.angle_alpha   90.00
_cell.angle_beta   90.00
_cell.angle_gamma   90.00
#
_symmetry.space_group_name_H-M   'P 1'
#
loop_
_entity.id
_entity.type
_entity.pdbx_description
1 polymer ?
#
loop_
_entity_poly.entity_id
_entity_poly.type
_entity_poly.pdbx_seq_one_letter_code
_entity_poly.pdbx_strand_id
1 'polypeptide(L)' 'MSAAADKRADLDLQVSLLTEHELTKLTELVDSIADRLNVNPAVSDIEVGEIKRDIAPEAVLDEIESKQLEAAEKLDQR' A
#
# COMPACT_ATOMS: atom_id res chain seq x y z
N MET A 1 -10.78 -15.45 21.49
CA MET A 1 -11.22 -14.30 20.67
C MET A 1 -11.35 -14.80 19.24
N SER A 2 -12.37 -14.34 18.52
CA SER A 2 -13.09 -15.12 17.48
C SER A 2 -12.31 -15.30 16.18
N ALA A 3 -12.11 -16.53 15.71
CA ALA A 3 -11.48 -16.86 14.42
C ALA A 3 -12.15 -16.20 13.18
N ALA A 4 -13.39 -15.71 13.32
CA ALA A 4 -14.05 -14.92 12.28
C ALA A 4 -13.56 -13.46 12.24
N ALA A 5 -13.08 -12.93 13.37
CA ALA A 5 -12.45 -11.61 13.43
C ALA A 5 -11.05 -11.65 12.81
N ASP A 6 -10.27 -12.69 13.09
CA ASP A 6 -8.93 -12.86 12.50
C ASP A 6 -9.01 -12.96 10.97
N LYS A 7 -9.92 -13.79 10.44
CA LYS A 7 -10.17 -13.88 8.98
C LYS A 7 -10.63 -12.57 8.35
N ARG A 8 -11.34 -11.71 9.09
CA ARG A 8 -11.75 -10.39 8.60
C ARG A 8 -10.56 -9.44 8.54
N ALA A 9 -9.69 -9.48 9.55
CA ALA A 9 -8.48 -8.68 9.56
C ALA A 9 -7.55 -9.06 8.38
N ASP A 10 -7.39 -10.35 8.10
CA ASP A 10 -6.59 -10.82 6.96
C ASP A 10 -7.17 -10.36 5.62
N LEU A 11 -8.50 -10.44 5.47
CA LEU A 11 -9.18 -9.99 4.26
C LEU A 11 -9.10 -8.47 4.09
N ASP A 12 -9.29 -7.70 5.17
CA ASP A 12 -9.17 -6.25 5.14
C ASP A 12 -7.76 -5.83 4.72
N LEU A 13 -6.72 -6.52 5.23
CA LEU A 13 -5.35 -6.30 4.80
C LEU A 13 -5.19 -6.54 3.30
N GLN A 14 -5.63 -7.69 2.79
CA GLN A 14 -5.55 -8.00 1.35
C GLN A 14 -6.27 -6.95 0.48
N VAL A 15 -7.44 -6.51 0.92
CA VAL A 15 -8.21 -5.45 0.22
C VAL A 15 -7.43 -4.14 0.21
N SER A 16 -6.83 -3.73 1.33
CA SER A 16 -5.99 -2.53 1.40
C SER A 16 -4.79 -2.62 0.46
N LEU A 17 -4.08 -3.76 0.43
CA LEU A 17 -2.91 -3.94 -0.44
C LEU A 17 -3.26 -3.88 -1.93
N LEU A 18 -4.36 -4.54 -2.32
CA LEU A 18 -4.84 -4.46 -3.69
C LEU A 18 -5.28 -3.03 -4.05
N THR A 19 -5.89 -2.32 -3.10
CA THR A 19 -6.33 -0.93 -3.30
C THR A 19 -5.14 0.01 -3.52
N GLU A 20 -4.07 -0.12 -2.74
CA GLU A 20 -2.83 0.67 -2.94
C GLU A 20 -2.26 0.47 -4.34
N HIS A 21 -2.14 -0.80 -4.77
CA HIS A 21 -1.66 -1.15 -6.12
C HIS A 21 -2.49 -0.51 -7.24
N GLU A 22 -3.81 -0.63 -7.15
CA GLU A 22 -4.71 -0.08 -8.17
C GLU A 22 -4.77 1.47 -8.11
N LEU A 23 -4.57 2.09 -6.94
CA LEU A 23 -4.50 3.54 -6.80
C LEU A 23 -3.23 4.12 -7.46
N THR A 24 -2.10 3.41 -7.37
CA THR A 24 -0.88 3.75 -8.10
C THR A 24 -1.13 3.77 -9.61
N LYS A 25 -1.71 2.72 -10.18
CA LYS A 25 -2.05 2.67 -11.62
C LYS A 25 -3.04 3.75 -12.03
N LEU A 26 -4.02 4.05 -11.19
CA LEU A 26 -4.98 5.12 -11.46
C LEU A 26 -4.28 6.48 -11.52
N THR A 27 -3.33 6.73 -10.61
CA THR A 27 -2.51 7.95 -10.60
C THR A 27 -1.68 8.06 -11.87
N GLU A 28 -1.05 6.98 -12.33
CA GLU A 28 -0.30 6.95 -13.60
C GLU A 28 -1.16 7.33 -14.81
N LEU A 29 -2.40 6.80 -14.85
CA LEU A 29 -3.34 7.12 -15.93
C LEU A 29 -3.79 8.58 -15.89
N VAL A 30 -4.13 9.09 -14.70
CA VAL A 30 -4.56 10.49 -14.53
C VAL A 30 -3.44 11.46 -14.88
N ASP A 31 -2.22 11.15 -14.49
CA ASP A 31 -1.05 11.95 -14.85
C ASP A 31 -0.80 11.96 -16.36
N SER A 32 -0.88 10.80 -17.02
CA SER A 32 -0.78 10.72 -18.49
C SER A 32 -1.86 11.57 -19.20
N ILE A 33 -3.06 11.66 -18.61
CA ILE A 33 -4.14 12.53 -19.09
C ILE A 33 -3.80 14.01 -18.84
N ALA A 34 -3.27 14.36 -17.67
CA ALA A 34 -2.86 15.73 -17.34
C ALA A 34 -1.78 16.25 -18.30
N ASP A 35 -0.77 15.42 -18.58
CA ASP A 35 0.27 15.67 -19.57
C ASP A 35 -0.33 15.93 -20.96
N ARG A 36 -1.26 15.07 -21.40
CA ARG A 36 -1.91 15.20 -22.70
C ARG A 36 -2.73 16.49 -22.81
N LEU A 37 -3.32 16.96 -21.71
CA LEU A 37 -4.14 18.16 -21.65
C LEU A 37 -3.34 19.43 -21.31
N ASN A 38 -2.02 19.32 -21.07
CA ASN A 38 -1.17 20.39 -20.55
C ASN A 38 -1.74 21.04 -19.27
N VAL A 39 -2.33 20.24 -18.41
CA VAL A 39 -2.82 20.67 -17.09
C VAL A 39 -1.68 20.49 -16.11
N ASN A 40 -1.34 21.55 -15.36
CA ASN A 40 -0.36 21.45 -14.30
C ASN A 40 -1.10 21.19 -12.97
N PRO A 41 -0.99 19.99 -12.38
CA PRO A 41 -1.65 19.68 -11.11
C PRO A 41 -1.16 20.61 -9.99
N ALA A 42 -2.00 20.87 -9.00
CA ALA A 42 -1.57 21.59 -7.80
C ALA A 42 -0.61 20.77 -6.91
N VAL A 43 -0.53 19.46 -7.16
CA VAL A 43 0.38 18.51 -6.53
C VAL A 43 1.73 18.56 -7.24
N SER A 44 2.83 18.53 -6.50
CA SER A 44 4.16 18.64 -7.10
C SER A 44 4.56 17.36 -7.85
N ASP A 45 5.40 17.49 -8.88
CA ASP A 45 5.94 16.35 -9.64
C ASP A 45 6.66 15.32 -8.75
N ILE A 46 7.26 15.77 -7.64
CA ILE A 46 7.91 14.92 -6.65
C ILE A 46 6.88 14.05 -5.93
N GLU A 47 5.77 14.66 -5.46
CA GLU A 47 4.69 13.93 -4.79
C GLU A 47 3.99 12.96 -5.75
N VAL A 48 3.76 13.35 -7.00
CA VAL A 48 3.20 12.47 -8.03
C VAL A 48 4.14 11.29 -8.32
N GLY A 49 5.45 11.55 -8.39
CA GLY A 49 6.45 10.50 -8.58
C GLY A 49 6.44 9.45 -7.46
N GLU A 50 6.27 9.87 -6.20
CA GLU A 50 6.16 8.94 -5.07
C GLU A 50 4.86 8.12 -5.11
N ILE A 51 3.72 8.73 -5.47
CA ILE A 51 2.43 8.02 -5.55
C ILE A 51 2.43 6.97 -6.66
N LYS A 52 3.15 7.25 -7.76
CA LYS A 52 3.33 6.31 -8.88
C LYS A 52 4.29 5.16 -8.58
N ARG A 53 4.97 5.17 -7.44
CA ARG A 53 5.90 4.10 -7.12
C ARG A 53 5.13 2.81 -6.88
N ASP A 54 5.25 1.87 -7.81
CA ASP A 54 4.60 0.57 -7.73
C ASP A 54 4.94 -0.14 -6.41
N ILE A 55 3.91 -0.60 -5.70
CA ILE A 55 4.03 -1.33 -4.44
C ILE A 55 3.49 -2.74 -4.67
N ALA A 56 4.40 -3.72 -4.75
CA ALA A 56 4.02 -5.12 -4.84
C ALA A 56 3.29 -5.57 -3.56
N PRO A 57 2.05 -6.08 -3.65
CA PRO A 57 1.30 -6.56 -2.49
C PRO A 57 2.06 -7.58 -1.64
N GLU A 58 2.82 -8.48 -2.29
CA GLU A 58 3.63 -9.50 -1.63
C GLU A 58 4.72 -8.87 -0.76
N ALA A 59 5.37 -7.81 -1.23
CA ALA A 59 6.42 -7.12 -0.47
C ALA A 59 5.86 -6.46 0.80
N VAL A 60 4.60 -6.01 0.78
CA VAL A 60 3.95 -5.46 1.98
C VAL A 60 3.57 -6.57 2.96
N LEU A 61 3.12 -7.72 2.47
CA LEU A 61 2.84 -8.89 3.31
C LEU A 61 4.12 -9.37 4.02
N ASP A 62 5.23 -9.48 3.28
CA ASP A 62 6.54 -9.87 3.83
C ASP A 62 7.00 -8.93 4.95
N GLU A 63 6.85 -7.61 4.75
CA GLU A 63 7.21 -6.60 5.77
C GLU A 63 6.30 -6.68 7.00
N ILE A 64 5.00 -6.93 6.82
CA ILE A 64 4.07 -7.10 7.94
C ILE A 64 4.43 -8.33 8.76
N GLU A 65 4.73 -9.47 8.13
CA GLU A 65 5.14 -10.70 8.81
C GLU A 65 6.45 -10.49 9.58
N SER A 66 7.43 -9.83 8.96
CA SER A 66 8.69 -9.43 9.59
C SER A 66 8.46 -8.59 10.86
N LYS A 67 7.58 -7.58 10.80
CA LYS A 67 7.26 -6.73 11.96
C LYS A 67 6.54 -7.49 13.07
N GLN A 68 5.69 -8.46 12.72
CA GLN A 68 5.02 -9.31 13.71
C GLN A 68 6.01 -10.24 14.43
N LEU A 69 6.95 -10.83 13.69
CA LEU A 69 8.03 -11.66 14.26
C LEU A 69 8.93 -10.83 15.19
N GLU A 70 9.39 -9.65 14.76
CA GLU A 70 10.16 -8.73 15.61
C GLU A 70 9.41 -8.35 16.90
N ALA A 71 8.09 -8.15 16.82
CA ALA A 71 7.28 -7.79 17.97
C ALA A 71 7.16 -8.97 18.96
N ALA A 72 6.97 -10.19 18.44
CA ALA A 72 6.92 -11.41 19.25
C ALA A 72 8.25 -11.69 19.97
N GLU A 73 9.39 -11.53 19.29
CA GLU A 73 10.72 -11.69 19.89
C GLU A 73 10.99 -10.68 21.01
N LYS A 74 10.55 -9.43 20.85
CA LYS A 74 10.67 -8.38 21.88
C LYS A 74 9.80 -8.64 23.11
N LEU A 75 8.71 -9.38 22.96
CA LEU A 75 7.82 -9.79 24.04
C LEU A 75 8.38 -10.98 24.84
N ASP A 76 9.07 -11.91 24.18
CA ASP A 76 9.69 -13.09 24.82
C ASP A 76 10.97 -12.75 25.59
N GLN A 77 11.63 -11.64 25.24
CA GLN A 77 12.84 -11.13 25.92
C GLN A 77 12.55 -10.24 27.17
N ARG A 78 11.29 -10.15 27.61
CA ARG A 78 10.85 -9.33 28.77
C ARG A 78 10.29 -10.19 29.90
#